data_AF-A0A7W1DMQ2-F1
#
_entry.id   AF-A0A7W1DMQ2-F1
#
_cell.length_a   1.000
_cell.length_b   1.000
_cell.length_c   1.000
_cell.angle_alpha   90.00
_cell.angle_beta   90.00
_cell.angle_gamma   90.00
#
_symmetry.space_group_name_H-M   'P 1'
#
loop_
_entity.id
_entity.type
_entity.pdbx_description
1 polymer ?
#
loop_
_entity_poly.entity_id
_entity_poly.type
_entity_poly.pdbx_seq_one_letter_code
_entity_poly.pdbx_strand_id
1 'polypeptide(L)' 'MLKIDNLSKSYTTPRGELPILANVSLTLARGQAAAIMGP' A
#
# COMPACT_ATOMS: atom_id res chain seq x y z
N MET A 1 6.52 -15.10 -4.38
CA MET A 1 7.17 -13.79 -4.44
C MET A 1 6.05 -12.79 -4.60
N LEU A 2 5.88 -11.90 -3.63
CA LEU A 2 4.95 -10.78 -3.72
C LEU A 2 5.74 -9.55 -4.18
N LYS A 3 5.24 -8.86 -5.21
CA LYS A 3 5.79 -7.58 -5.66
C LYS A 3 4.64 -6.60 -5.82
N ILE A 4 4.74 -5.47 -5.14
CA ILE A 4 3.87 -4.29 -5.25
C ILE A 4 4.75 -3.18 -5.80
N ASP A 5 4.29 -2.52 -6.85
CA ASP A 5 5.03 -1.47 -7.55
C ASP A 5 4.14 -0.24 -7.71
N ASN A 6 4.58 0.88 -7.14
CA ASN A 6 3.93 2.20 -7.22
C ASN A 6 2.41 2.18 -6.97
N LEU A 7 1.97 1.45 -5.95
CA LEU A 7 0.55 1.33 -5.60
C LEU A 7 0.07 2.61 -4.92
N SER A 8 -0.88 3.28 -5.58
CA SER A 8 -1.65 4.37 -5.00
C SER A 8 -3.11 3.97 -4.89
N LYS A 9 -3.77 4.39 -3.81
CA LYS A 9 -5.19 4.12 -3.59
C LYS A 9 -5.83 5.33 -2.92
N SER A 10 -6.88 5.83 -3.55
CA SER A 10 -7.76 6.83 -3.01
C SER A 10 -9.21 6.32 -2.98
N TYR A 11 -10.02 6.98 -2.15
CA TYR A 11 -11.45 6.80 -2.09
C TYR A 11 -12.14 8.15 -2.29
N THR A 12 -13.19 8.16 -3.10
CA THR A 12 -14.06 9.34 -3.22
C THR A 12 -14.90 9.46 -1.96
N THR A 13 -14.89 10.65 -1.34
CA THR A 13 -15.74 10.97 -0.20
C THR A 13 -16.56 12.23 -0.49
N PRO A 14 -17.64 12.51 0.26
CA PRO A 14 -18.38 13.78 0.12
C PRO A 14 -17.53 15.03 0.34
N ARG A 15 -16.38 14.91 1.02
CA ARG A 15 -15.45 16.02 1.29
C ARG A 15 -14.30 16.11 0.28
N GLY A 16 -14.35 15.29 -0.79
CA GLY A 16 -13.31 15.19 -1.80
C GLY A 16 -12.59 13.85 -1.79
N GLU A 17 -11.54 13.75 -2.60
CA GLU A 17 -10.71 12.55 -2.69
C GLU A 17 -9.89 12.37 -1.41
N LEU A 18 -9.97 11.17 -0.81
CA LEU A 18 -9.18 10.79 0.36
C LEU A 18 -8.08 9.82 -0.09
N PRO A 19 -6.81 10.27 -0.16
CA PRO A 19 -5.69 9.39 -0.45
C PRO A 19 -5.37 8.51 0.78
N ILE A 20 -5.32 7.20 0.59
CA ILE A 20 -5.02 6.21 1.64
C ILE A 20 -3.63 5.60 1.43
N LEU A 21 -3.29 5.25 0.19
CA LEU A 21 -1.95 4.80 -0.19
C LEU A 21 -1.41 5.76 -1.25
N ALA A 22 -0.13 6.12 -1.14
CA ALA A 22 0.56 6.96 -2.11
C ALA A 22 1.89 6.31 -2.49
N ASN A 23 2.00 5.86 -3.74
CA ASN A 23 3.21 5.34 -4.37
C ASN A 23 3.94 4.26 -3.55
N VAL A 24 3.19 3.29 -3.01
CA VAL A 24 3.75 2.23 -2.16
C VAL A 24 4.37 1.14 -3.03
N SER A 25 5.62 0.81 -2.75
CA SER A 25 6.35 -0.31 -3.36
C SER A 25 6.87 -1.26 -2.27
N LEU A 26 6.67 -2.57 -2.47
CA LEU A 26 7.05 -3.62 -1.52
C LEU A 26 7.43 -4.89 -2.29
N THR A 27 8.51 -5.54 -1.88
CA THR A 27 8.86 -6.89 -2.38
C THR A 27 9.06 -7.84 -1.21
N LEU A 28 8.44 -9.02 -1.29
CA LEU A 28 8.61 -10.10 -0.33
C LEU A 28 8.97 -11.40 -1.06
N ALA A 29 10.17 -11.92 -0.78
CA ALA A 29 10.64 -13.18 -1.34
C ALA A 29 9.96 -14.38 -0.67
N ARG A 30 10.01 -15.55 -1.32
CA ARG A 30 9.49 -16.78 -0.72
C ARG A 30 10.31 -17.12 0.54
N GLY A 31 9.63 -17.51 1.61
CA GLY A 31 10.27 -17.82 2.90
C GLY A 31 10.53 -16.61 3.79
N GLN A 32 10.28 -15.38 3.31
CA GLN A 32 10.30 -14.18 4.16
C GLN A 32 8.92 -13.91 4.77
N ALA A 33 8.94 -13.34 5.97
CA ALA A 33 7.76 -12.82 6.65
C ALA A 33 7.91 -11.31 6.86
N ALA A 34 6.80 -10.58 6.82
CA ALA A 34 6.75 -9.16 7.10
C ALA A 34 5.51 -8.82 7.93
N ALA A 35 5.65 -7.86 8.84
CA ALA A 35 4.55 -7.24 9.56
C ALA A 35 4.37 -5.80 9.06
N ILE A 36 3.14 -5.40 8.82
CA ILE A 36 2.78 -4.01 8.49
C ILE A 36 2.17 -3.40 9.74
N MET A 37 2.77 -2.33 10.24
CA MET A 37 2.36 -1.63 11.46
C MET A 37 2.12 -0.16 11.16
N GLY A 38 1.22 0.47 11.91
CA GLY A 38 0.91 1.90 11.81
C GLY A 38 0.60 2.49 13.18
N PRO A 39 0.48 3.83 13.27
CA PRO A 39 0.05 4.53 14.47
C PRO A 39 -1.38 4.16 14.89
#